data_AF-A0A5N4A3U5-F1
#
_entry.id   AF-A0A5N4A3U5-F1
#
_cell.length_a   1.000
_cell.length_b   1.000
_cell.length_c   1.000
_cell.angle_alpha   90.00
_cell.angle_beta   90.00
_cell.angle_gamma   90.00
#
_symmetry.space_group_name_H-M   'P 1'
#
loop_
_entity.id
_entity.type
_entity.pdbx_description
1 polymer ?
#
loop_
_entity_poly.entity_id
_entity_poly.type
_entity_poly.pdbx_seq_one_letter_code
_entity_poly.pdbx_strand_id
1 'polypeptide(L)'
;MIFKILLIVACSLSTILAFNSKKSTEDIFSEWRTRVKEHQVCFQSSGVLQEEVENYFVHYEMSSRRNFKCYLECIFKDLEFINKDGTINQVNFVEGAEKVSNEMFETCNAKVAKETDGCEMIYQFVYCIVHYAHIYLQ
;
A
#
# COMPACT_ATOMS: atom_id res chain seq x y z
N MET A 1 -13.45 -40.75 -36.13
CA MET A 1 -13.83 -40.30 -34.77
C MET A 1 -12.70 -39.63 -33.99
N ILE A 2 -11.43 -39.80 -34.38
CA ILE A 2 -10.26 -39.18 -33.71
C ILE A 2 -10.14 -37.67 -33.99
N PHE A 3 -10.56 -37.20 -35.17
CA PHE A 3 -10.47 -35.78 -35.57
C PHE A 3 -11.43 -34.83 -34.83
N LYS A 4 -12.50 -35.34 -34.20
CA LYS A 4 -13.46 -34.50 -33.44
C LYS A 4 -13.01 -34.25 -31.99
N ILE A 5 -12.13 -35.08 -31.45
CA ILE A 5 -11.66 -34.97 -30.06
C ILE A 5 -10.51 -33.95 -29.95
N LEU A 6 -9.73 -33.77 -31.02
CA LEU A 6 -8.60 -32.83 -31.06
C LEU A 6 -9.02 -31.34 -31.08
N LEU A 7 -10.27 -31.03 -31.42
CA LEU A 7 -10.76 -29.64 -31.48
C LEU A 7 -11.30 -29.12 -30.14
N ILE A 8 -11.55 -30.00 -29.16
CA ILE A 8 -12.09 -29.59 -27.84
C ILE A 8 -10.96 -29.21 -26.86
N VAL A 9 -9.73 -29.72 -27.08
CA VAL A 9 -8.57 -29.47 -26.21
C VAL A 9 -7.87 -28.13 -26.52
N ALA A 10 -8.19 -27.49 -27.64
CA ALA A 10 -7.52 -26.25 -28.07
C ALA A 10 -8.12 -24.96 -27.47
N CYS A 11 -9.30 -25.01 -26.82
CA CYS A 11 -9.99 -23.81 -26.32
C CYS A 11 -9.92 -23.60 -24.80
N SER A 12 -9.26 -24.46 -24.04
CA SER A 12 -9.18 -24.34 -22.56
C SER A 12 -7.87 -23.77 -22.02
N LEU A 13 -6.96 -23.29 -22.87
CA LEU A 13 -5.68 -22.68 -22.44
C LEU A 13 -5.72 -21.15 -22.37
N SER A 14 -6.86 -20.53 -22.67
CA SER A 14 -7.02 -19.08 -22.65
C SER A 14 -7.81 -18.64 -21.42
N THR A 15 -7.12 -18.44 -20.29
CA THR A 15 -7.30 -17.31 -19.33
C THR A 15 -6.78 -17.65 -17.93
N ILE A 16 -5.45 -17.75 -17.79
CA ILE A 16 -4.83 -17.19 -16.58
C ILE A 16 -3.82 -16.16 -17.09
N LEU A 17 -4.34 -15.03 -17.59
CA LEU A 17 -3.57 -13.80 -17.50
C LEU A 17 -3.58 -13.44 -16.02
N ALA A 18 -2.69 -14.08 -15.25
CA ALA A 18 -2.28 -13.52 -13.97
C ALA A 18 -1.76 -12.12 -14.31
N PHE A 19 -2.49 -11.09 -13.88
CA PHE A 19 -2.03 -9.70 -13.95
C PHE A 19 -0.81 -9.58 -13.03
N ASN A 20 0.35 -10.00 -13.51
CA ASN A 20 1.62 -9.62 -12.91
C ASN A 20 1.84 -8.15 -13.30
N SER A 21 1.42 -7.23 -12.44
CA SER A 21 1.78 -5.82 -12.55
C SER A 21 3.31 -5.71 -12.60
N LYS A 22 3.83 -5.29 -13.76
CA LYS A 22 5.28 -5.13 -14.00
C LYS A 22 5.89 -3.92 -13.30
N LYS A 23 5.11 -3.11 -12.59
CA LYS A 23 5.61 -1.89 -11.94
C LYS A 23 6.70 -2.25 -10.94
N SER A 24 7.84 -1.58 -11.04
CA SER A 24 8.89 -1.70 -10.05
C SER A 24 8.47 -1.03 -8.74
N THR A 25 9.21 -1.26 -7.67
CA THR A 25 9.04 -0.49 -6.44
C THR A 25 9.27 1.00 -6.68
N GLU A 26 10.27 1.35 -7.47
CA GLU A 26 10.57 2.75 -7.79
C GLU A 26 9.35 3.42 -8.44
N ASP A 27 8.69 2.74 -9.38
CA ASP A 27 7.47 3.25 -10.02
C ASP A 27 6.36 3.48 -8.98
N ILE A 28 6.13 2.50 -8.10
CA ILE A 28 5.10 2.58 -7.05
C ILE A 28 5.37 3.77 -6.11
N PHE A 29 6.59 3.90 -5.59
CA PHE A 29 6.94 4.99 -4.68
C PHE A 29 6.95 6.35 -5.37
N SER A 30 7.34 6.42 -6.65
CA SER A 30 7.26 7.65 -7.46
C SER A 30 5.81 8.11 -7.68
N GLU A 31 4.90 7.18 -7.95
CA GLU A 31 3.47 7.46 -8.07
C GLU A 31 2.86 7.88 -6.74
N TRP A 32 3.17 7.19 -5.64
CA TRP A 32 2.77 7.61 -4.30
C TRP A 32 3.30 9.00 -3.96
N ARG A 33 4.58 9.29 -4.26
CA ARG A 33 5.18 10.62 -4.07
C ARG A 33 4.42 11.69 -4.84
N THR A 34 3.91 11.37 -6.02
CA THR A 34 3.11 12.29 -6.82
C THR A 34 1.73 12.48 -6.22
N ARG A 35 1.06 11.40 -5.81
CA ARG A 35 -0.26 11.44 -5.16
C ARG A 35 -0.24 12.28 -3.90
N VAL A 36 0.75 12.09 -3.00
CA VAL A 36 0.81 12.84 -1.73
C VAL A 36 1.08 14.34 -1.89
N LYS A 37 1.55 14.81 -3.06
CA LYS A 37 1.75 16.25 -3.31
C LYS A 37 0.45 17.05 -3.32
N GLU A 38 -0.67 16.40 -3.65
CA GLU A 38 -2.00 17.04 -3.63
C GLU A 38 -2.50 17.25 -2.20
N HIS A 39 -1.86 16.61 -1.21
CA HIS A 39 -2.24 16.62 0.20
C HIS A 39 -1.30 17.50 1.05
N GLN A 40 -0.99 18.71 0.57
CA GLN A 40 -0.06 19.64 1.22
C GLN A 40 -0.45 19.99 2.67
N VAL A 41 -1.74 19.92 3.00
CA VAL A 41 -2.25 20.13 4.36
C VAL A 41 -1.62 19.17 5.36
N CYS A 42 -1.32 17.92 4.96
CA CYS A 42 -0.69 16.94 5.83
C CYS A 42 0.77 17.26 6.11
N PHE A 43 1.48 17.82 5.12
CA PHE A 43 2.85 18.30 5.32
C PHE A 43 2.87 19.46 6.33
N GLN A 44 1.99 20.44 6.14
CA GLN A 44 1.94 21.64 6.98
C GLN A 44 1.50 21.35 8.41
N SER A 45 0.46 20.53 8.59
CA SER A 45 -0.15 20.27 9.90
C SER A 45 0.65 19.30 10.78
N SER A 46 1.38 18.36 10.18
CA SER A 46 2.16 17.36 10.93
C SER A 46 3.48 17.88 11.47
N GLY A 47 4.02 18.96 10.89
CA GLY A 47 5.37 19.44 11.18
C GLY A 47 6.47 18.45 10.78
N VAL A 48 6.19 17.58 9.80
CA VAL A 48 7.19 16.68 9.21
C VAL A 48 8.26 17.49 8.48
N LEU A 49 9.50 17.02 8.49
CA LEU A 49 10.57 17.65 7.72
C LEU A 49 10.53 17.16 6.27
N GLN A 50 10.89 18.06 5.35
CA GLN A 50 11.02 17.73 3.92
C GLN A 50 11.94 16.52 3.70
N GLU A 51 13.06 16.47 4.42
CA GLU A 51 14.03 15.37 4.35
C GLU A 51 13.42 14.02 4.76
N GLU A 52 12.51 13.98 5.75
CA GLU A 52 11.86 12.73 6.17
C GLU A 52 10.91 12.21 5.08
N VAL A 53 10.20 13.10 4.41
CA VAL A 53 9.32 12.76 3.29
C VAL A 53 10.14 12.30 2.09
N GLU A 54 11.25 12.99 1.79
CA GLU A 54 12.15 12.61 0.70
C GLU A 54 12.82 11.26 0.96
N ASN A 55 13.34 11.03 2.16
CA ASN A 55 13.95 9.75 2.53
C ASN A 55 12.96 8.60 2.41
N TYR A 56 11.70 8.80 2.77
CA TYR A 56 10.69 7.77 2.60
C TYR A 56 10.41 7.45 1.13
N PHE A 57 10.18 8.47 0.30
CA PHE A 57 9.78 8.24 -1.11
C PHE A 57 10.92 7.95 -2.07
N VAL A 58 12.16 8.33 -1.73
CA VAL A 58 13.34 8.19 -2.61
C VAL A 58 14.29 7.11 -2.09
N HIS A 59 14.50 7.05 -0.78
CA HIS A 59 15.47 6.13 -0.17
C HIS A 59 14.79 4.93 0.54
N TYR A 60 13.45 4.88 0.54
CA TYR A 60 12.66 3.85 1.24
C TYR A 60 12.90 3.81 2.75
N GLU A 61 13.30 4.94 3.34
CA GLU A 61 13.63 5.05 4.75
C GLU A 61 12.50 5.72 5.53
N MET A 62 11.94 5.01 6.51
CA MET A 62 10.86 5.53 7.36
C MET A 62 11.41 6.17 8.64
N SER A 63 11.21 7.48 8.81
CA SER A 63 11.53 8.17 10.07
C SER A 63 10.67 7.66 11.23
N SER A 64 11.28 7.45 12.39
CA SER A 64 10.57 7.07 13.62
C SER A 64 10.02 8.27 14.40
N ARG A 65 10.24 9.51 13.93
CA ARG A 65 9.76 10.71 14.61
C ARG A 65 8.25 10.80 14.57
N ARG A 66 7.68 11.29 15.66
CA ARG A 66 6.23 11.49 15.82
C ARG A 66 5.58 12.23 14.65
N ASN A 67 6.22 13.30 14.18
CA ASN A 67 5.70 14.14 13.11
C ASN A 67 5.57 13.37 11.79
N PHE A 68 6.55 12.52 11.45
CA PHE A 68 6.47 11.65 10.27
C PHE A 68 5.36 10.60 10.40
N LYS A 69 5.20 9.99 11.59
CA LYS A 69 4.10 9.05 11.85
C LYS A 69 2.73 9.70 11.64
N CYS A 70 2.54 10.90 12.18
CA CYS A 70 1.28 11.63 12.02
C CYS A 70 1.08 12.22 10.62
N TYR A 71 2.16 12.48 9.88
CA TYR A 71 2.08 12.78 8.46
C TYR A 71 1.44 11.62 7.68
N LEU A 72 1.89 10.38 7.91
CA LEU A 72 1.29 9.19 7.27
C LEU A 72 -0.18 9.02 7.66
N GLU A 73 -0.52 9.17 8.94
CA GLU A 73 -1.92 9.11 9.39
C GLU A 73 -2.81 10.15 8.69
N CYS A 74 -2.33 11.39 8.56
CA CYS A 74 -3.05 12.44 7.86
C CYS A 74 -3.29 12.05 6.39
N ILE A 75 -2.27 11.57 5.69
CA ILE A 75 -2.41 11.10 4.30
C ILE A 75 -3.45 9.98 4.20
N PHE A 76 -3.43 9.02 5.12
CA PHE A 76 -4.40 7.92 5.14
C PHE A 76 -5.83 8.42 5.35
N LYS A 77 -6.02 9.42 6.21
CA LYS A 77 -7.33 10.05 6.43
C LYS A 77 -7.81 10.80 5.18
N ASP A 78 -6.94 11.59 4.57
CA ASP A 78 -7.30 12.42 3.40
C ASP A 78 -7.55 11.58 2.13
N LEU A 79 -6.99 10.37 2.08
CA LEU A 79 -7.25 9.37 1.03
C LEU A 79 -8.43 8.44 1.35
N GLU A 80 -9.17 8.70 2.43
CA GLU A 80 -10.31 7.87 2.88
C GLU A 80 -9.94 6.40 3.16
N PHE A 81 -8.68 6.13 3.52
CA PHE A 81 -8.25 4.81 3.99
C PHE A 81 -8.55 4.58 5.46
N ILE A 82 -9.18 5.53 6.13
CA ILE A 82 -9.59 5.43 7.53
C ILE A 82 -11.11 5.60 7.61
N ASN A 83 -11.76 4.63 8.24
CA ASN A 83 -13.17 4.66 8.54
C ASN A 83 -13.51 5.71 9.61
N LYS A 84 -14.79 6.03 9.73
CA LYS A 84 -15.29 6.98 10.74
C LYS A 84 -15.04 6.54 12.19
N ASP A 85 -14.92 5.24 12.43
CA ASP A 85 -14.60 4.66 13.73
C ASP A 85 -13.08 4.62 14.02
N GLY A 86 -12.26 5.09 13.09
CA GLY A 86 -10.81 5.15 13.21
C GLY A 86 -10.08 3.89 12.75
N THR A 87 -10.77 2.83 12.30
CA THR A 87 -10.10 1.65 11.75
C THR A 87 -9.65 1.87 10.31
N ILE A 88 -8.71 1.06 9.83
CA ILE A 88 -8.28 1.10 8.43
C ILE A 88 -9.40 0.54 7.54
N ASN A 89 -9.76 1.28 6.49
CA ASN A 89 -10.72 0.87 5.49
C ASN A 89 -10.05 -0.07 4.48
N GLN A 90 -10.28 -1.37 4.63
CA GLN A 90 -9.70 -2.39 3.77
C GLN A 90 -10.03 -2.18 2.28
N VAL A 91 -11.30 -1.91 1.96
CA VAL A 91 -11.76 -1.81 0.57
C VAL A 91 -11.03 -0.66 -0.12
N ASN A 92 -11.11 0.53 0.48
CA ASN A 92 -10.46 1.72 -0.10
C ASN A 92 -8.94 1.56 -0.15
N PHE A 93 -8.33 0.96 0.88
CA PHE A 93 -6.88 0.79 0.90
C PHE A 93 -6.41 -0.23 -0.14
N VAL A 94 -7.02 -1.42 -0.22
CA VAL A 94 -6.61 -2.46 -1.18
C VAL A 94 -6.87 -2.02 -2.62
N GLU A 95 -7.96 -1.31 -2.89
CA GLU A 95 -8.21 -0.74 -4.22
C GLU A 95 -7.25 0.41 -4.56
N GLY A 96 -6.90 1.20 -3.54
CA GLY A 96 -6.05 2.39 -3.70
C GLY A 96 -4.54 2.14 -3.62
N ALA A 97 -4.11 0.97 -3.13
CA ALA A 97 -2.71 0.61 -2.91
C ALA A 97 -2.28 -0.55 -3.80
N GLU A 98 -1.48 -0.22 -4.82
CA GLU A 98 -0.98 -1.21 -5.77
C GLU A 98 -0.14 -2.29 -5.09
N LYS A 99 -0.29 -3.53 -5.56
CA LYS A 99 0.39 -4.74 -5.05
C LYS A 99 0.07 -5.13 -3.61
N VAL A 100 -0.88 -4.47 -2.95
CA VAL A 100 -1.41 -4.95 -1.67
C VAL A 100 -2.51 -5.96 -1.95
N SER A 101 -2.35 -7.20 -1.47
CA SER A 101 -3.42 -8.19 -1.46
C SER A 101 -4.28 -8.09 -0.20
N ASN A 102 -5.49 -8.64 -0.23
CA ASN A 102 -6.31 -8.77 0.99
C ASN A 102 -5.58 -9.52 2.10
N GLU A 103 -4.83 -10.58 1.77
CA GLU A 103 -4.05 -11.35 2.75
C GLU A 103 -2.94 -10.51 3.40
N MET A 104 -2.22 -9.73 2.59
CA MET A 104 -1.19 -8.81 3.07
C MET A 104 -1.80 -7.76 4.00
N PHE A 105 -2.93 -7.18 3.59
CA PHE A 105 -3.69 -6.23 4.40
C PHE A 105 -4.07 -6.83 5.75
N GLU A 106 -4.76 -7.97 5.76
CA GLU A 106 -5.24 -8.61 7.00
C GLU A 106 -4.09 -8.93 7.95
N THR A 107 -2.99 -9.46 7.40
CA THR A 107 -1.81 -9.80 8.19
C THR A 107 -1.18 -8.58 8.85
N CYS A 108 -1.08 -7.46 8.12
CA CYS A 108 -0.53 -6.22 8.67
C CYS A 108 -1.51 -5.51 9.61
N ASN A 109 -2.80 -5.51 9.30
CA ASN A 109 -3.84 -4.91 10.12
C ASN A 109 -3.97 -5.62 11.48
N ALA A 110 -3.87 -6.95 11.50
CA ALA A 110 -3.89 -7.74 12.74
C ALA A 110 -2.76 -7.36 13.72
N LYS A 111 -1.61 -6.89 13.23
CA LYS A 111 -0.48 -6.46 14.08
C LYS A 111 -0.75 -5.16 14.82
N VAL A 112 -1.63 -4.31 14.27
CA VAL A 112 -1.91 -2.98 14.82
C VAL A 112 -3.30 -2.89 15.48
N ALA A 113 -4.05 -3.98 15.53
CA ALA A 113 -5.43 -4.02 16.03
C ALA A 113 -5.62 -3.56 17.49
N LYS A 114 -4.54 -3.52 18.28
CA LYS A 114 -4.55 -3.05 19.68
C LYS A 114 -3.91 -1.67 19.86
N GLU A 115 -3.38 -1.09 18.79
CA GLU A 115 -2.80 0.25 18.85
C GLU A 115 -3.94 1.28 18.86
N THR A 116 -3.87 2.20 19.82
CA THR A 116 -4.90 3.23 20.04
C THR A 116 -4.47 4.59 19.53
N ASP A 117 -3.16 4.79 19.36
CA ASP A 117 -2.61 5.99 18.78
C ASP A 117 -2.64 5.89 17.25
N GLY A 118 -3.45 6.72 16.60
CA GLY A 118 -3.64 6.67 15.14
C GLY A 118 -2.34 6.86 14.34
N CYS A 119 -1.43 7.72 14.79
CA CYS A 119 -0.15 7.90 14.12
C CYS A 119 0.73 6.65 14.23
N GLU A 120 0.77 6.03 15.42
CA GLU A 120 1.54 4.81 15.64
C GLU A 120 0.94 3.61 14.88
N MET A 121 -0.39 3.49 14.91
CA MET A 121 -1.13 2.45 14.19
C MET A 121 -0.80 2.49 12.69
N ILE A 122 -0.90 3.67 12.07
CA ILE A 122 -0.63 3.81 10.64
C ILE A 122 0.84 3.63 10.30
N TYR A 123 1.74 4.15 11.14
CA TYR A 123 3.17 3.93 10.95
C TYR A 123 3.53 2.44 10.95
N GLN A 124 3.06 1.68 11.94
CA GLN A 124 3.33 0.25 12.05
C GLN A 124 2.67 -0.55 10.93
N PHE A 125 1.46 -0.16 10.51
CA PHE A 125 0.77 -0.77 9.40
C PHE A 125 1.52 -0.57 8.08
N VAL A 126 1.89 0.67 7.74
CA VAL A 126 2.69 1.00 6.55
C VAL A 126 4.01 0.26 6.58
N TYR A 127 4.71 0.29 7.72
CA TYR A 127 5.98 -0.41 7.90
C TYR A 127 5.83 -1.92 7.62
N CYS A 128 4.75 -2.54 8.10
CA CYS A 128 4.46 -3.94 7.81
C CYS A 128 4.23 -4.18 6.32
N ILE A 129 3.43 -3.35 5.64
CA ILE A 129 3.16 -3.47 4.20
C ILE A 129 4.45 -3.39 3.39
N VAL A 130 5.28 -2.36 3.61
CA VAL A 130 6.51 -2.17 2.83
C VAL A 130 7.57 -3.25 3.11
N HIS A 131 7.52 -3.90 4.27
CA HIS A 131 8.40 -5.02 4.64
C HIS A 131 7.73 -6.39 4.53
N TYR A 132 6.52 -6.49 3.96
CA TYR A 132 5.80 -7.75 3.89
C TYR A 132 6.50 -8.73 2.95
N ALA A 133 7.12 -9.77 3.54
CA ALA A 133 7.71 -10.94 2.89
C ALA A 133 8.50 -10.71 1.58
N HIS A 134 9.08 -9.51 1.42
CA HIS A 134 9.65 -8.95 0.18
C HIS A 134 8.63 -8.77 -0.97
N ILE A 135 8.04 -7.57 -1.08
CA ILE A 135 7.47 -7.02 -2.34
C ILE A 135 8.51 -7.01 -3.50
N TYR A 136 9.76 -7.40 -3.25
CA TYR A 136 10.94 -7.33 -4.11
C TYR A 136 11.55 -8.68 -4.55
N LEU A 137 10.94 -9.83 -4.27
CA LEU A 137 11.44 -11.11 -4.81
C LEU A 137 10.54 -11.62 -5.95
N GLN A 138 10.57 -10.90 -7.08
CA GLN A 138 10.63 -11.43 -8.45
C GLN A 138 10.85 -10.31 -9.47
#